data_AF-A0A448YFJ9-F1
#
_entry.id   AF-A0A448YFJ9-F1
#
_cell.length_a   1.000
_cell.length_b   1.000
_cell.length_c   1.000
_cell.angle_alpha   90.00
_cell.angle_beta   90.00
_cell.angle_gamma   90.00
#
_symmetry.space_group_name_H-M   'P 1'
#
loop_
_entity.id
_entity.type
_entity.pdbx_description
1 polymer ?
#
loop_
_entity_poly.entity_id
_entity_poly.type
_entity_poly.pdbx_seq_one_letter_code
_entity_poly.pdbx_strand_id
1 'polypeptide(L)'
;MSPLLTSLISRLPVESSSQGQKRALSMLGLLHPAPNSQVNEKRVGRGPGSGYGKTSGRGQKGQKARSSVPNWFEGGQTPIYRIYPKRGFYRHQKLDLNEVPLARIQQFHEQGKLDLKEGEVLTMKKMKDSGLITGTMKDGVAVIGTGSQYYNLNLQIEATKASKSAIKIIEQNGGKFESKFYSRYLGFRAHHSPNWFIRKRGYLPLQAKPIARRDILFYSDPERNGYLVDSDYVKAIHLGKSKTSKTVQTKSELSKELEELERAEKEKKDRGQRGFSENDIVSFDNLHI
;
A
#
# COMPACT_ATOMS: atom_id res chain seq x y z
N MET A 1 -91.41 -34.38 0.52
CA MET A 1 -92.10 -33.08 0.53
C MET A 1 -91.22 -32.08 -0.22
N SER A 2 -91.58 -31.76 -1.46
CA SER A 2 -91.11 -30.59 -2.20
C SER A 2 -91.68 -29.30 -1.59
N PRO A 3 -91.40 -28.10 -2.12
CA PRO A 3 -90.13 -27.49 -2.57
C PRO A 3 -90.00 -26.05 -1.99
N LEU A 4 -88.87 -25.35 -2.14
CA LEU A 4 -88.87 -23.92 -2.48
C LEU A 4 -87.58 -23.54 -3.21
N LEU A 5 -87.70 -23.53 -4.54
CA LEU A 5 -86.85 -22.84 -5.48
C LEU A 5 -87.33 -21.39 -5.56
N THR A 6 -86.47 -20.42 -5.25
CA THR A 6 -86.62 -19.03 -5.75
C THR A 6 -85.26 -18.50 -6.17
N SER A 7 -85.18 -18.24 -7.46
CA SER A 7 -84.14 -17.55 -8.22
C SER A 7 -83.91 -16.12 -7.76
N LEU A 8 -82.65 -15.72 -7.59
CA LEU A 8 -82.25 -14.31 -7.73
C LEU A 8 -80.89 -14.23 -8.44
N ILE A 9 -81.00 -14.00 -9.74
CA ILE A 9 -79.93 -13.59 -10.64
C ILE A 9 -79.47 -12.18 -10.26
N SER A 10 -78.16 -11.95 -10.38
CA SER A 10 -77.46 -10.67 -10.53
C SER A 10 -77.31 -9.77 -9.30
N ARG A 11 -76.06 -9.68 -8.81
CA ARG A 11 -75.13 -8.58 -9.15
C ARG A 11 -73.83 -8.83 -8.39
N LEU A 12 -72.82 -9.30 -9.10
CA LEU A 12 -71.44 -9.06 -8.68
C LEU A 12 -71.30 -7.53 -8.54
N PRO A 13 -70.66 -6.99 -7.47
CA PRO A 13 -70.31 -5.59 -7.46
C PRO A 13 -69.38 -5.39 -8.64
N VAL A 14 -69.89 -4.73 -9.68
CA VAL A 14 -69.05 -4.10 -10.69
C VAL A 14 -68.19 -3.15 -9.89
N GLU A 15 -66.91 -3.48 -9.73
CA GLU A 15 -65.88 -2.49 -9.43
C GLU A 15 -66.02 -1.45 -10.52
N SER A 16 -66.80 -0.42 -10.24
CA SER A 16 -66.82 0.77 -11.05
C SER A 16 -65.41 1.29 -10.95
N SER A 17 -64.61 0.98 -11.97
CA SER A 17 -63.45 1.72 -12.37
C SER A 17 -63.92 3.12 -12.72
N SER A 18 -64.32 3.88 -11.70
CA SER A 18 -64.31 5.32 -11.77
C SER A 18 -62.84 5.65 -11.97
N GLN A 19 -62.44 5.70 -13.23
CA GLN A 19 -61.35 6.52 -13.69
C GLN A 19 -61.74 7.96 -13.38
N GLY A 20 -61.77 8.27 -12.06
CA GLY A 20 -61.88 9.62 -11.56
C GLY A 20 -60.72 10.34 -12.20
N GLN A 21 -61.05 11.41 -12.93
CA GLN A 21 -60.09 12.29 -13.59
C GLN A 21 -58.91 12.48 -12.64
N LYS A 22 -57.77 11.86 -12.97
CA LYS A 22 -56.51 12.12 -12.30
C LYS A 22 -56.17 13.55 -12.71
N ARG A 23 -56.64 14.52 -11.92
CA ARG A 23 -56.13 15.89 -11.97
C ARG A 23 -54.62 15.74 -12.01
N ALA A 24 -53.96 16.39 -12.96
CA ALA A 24 -52.50 16.36 -13.09
C ALA A 24 -51.88 17.05 -11.86
N LEU A 25 -51.94 16.37 -10.72
CA LEU A 25 -51.25 16.75 -9.51
C LEU A 25 -49.79 16.46 -9.81
N SER A 26 -48.96 17.52 -9.84
CA SER A 26 -47.53 17.35 -10.06
C SER A 26 -46.97 16.37 -9.03
N MET A 27 -46.23 15.36 -9.48
CA MET A 27 -45.58 14.35 -8.64
C MET A 27 -44.67 14.95 -7.56
N LEU A 28 -44.26 16.21 -7.71
CA LEU A 28 -43.52 16.99 -6.73
C LEU A 28 -44.22 17.09 -5.36
N GLY A 29 -45.56 17.03 -5.30
CA GLY A 29 -46.33 17.13 -4.05
C GLY A 29 -46.41 15.85 -3.22
N LEU A 30 -45.95 14.72 -3.77
CA LEU A 30 -46.06 13.39 -3.14
C LEU A 30 -44.69 12.76 -2.85
N LEU A 31 -43.60 13.53 -3.01
CA LEU A 31 -42.25 13.05 -2.72
C LEU A 31 -42.02 12.93 -1.22
N HIS A 32 -41.68 11.73 -0.78
CA HIS A 32 -41.21 11.45 0.58
C HIS A 32 -39.80 10.87 0.53
N PRO A 33 -38.95 11.14 1.55
CA PRO A 33 -37.66 10.49 1.64
C PRO A 33 -37.83 8.98 1.80
N ALA A 34 -36.77 8.21 1.50
CA ALA A 34 -36.75 6.78 1.77
C ALA A 34 -37.08 6.53 3.26
N PRO A 35 -37.83 5.45 3.59
CA PRO A 35 -38.19 5.16 4.96
C PRO A 35 -36.94 5.07 5.84
N ASN A 36 -36.98 5.69 7.01
CA ASN A 36 -35.86 5.80 7.96
C ASN A 36 -34.63 6.60 7.49
N SER A 37 -34.68 7.27 6.33
CA SER A 37 -33.63 8.22 5.92
C SER A 37 -33.60 9.48 6.77
N GLN A 38 -34.74 9.85 7.36
CA GLN A 38 -34.85 10.99 8.26
C GLN A 38 -35.37 10.51 9.61
N VAL A 39 -34.77 11.05 10.68
CA VAL A 39 -35.20 10.80 12.06
C VAL A 39 -35.62 12.14 12.66
N ASN A 40 -36.71 12.12 13.42
CA ASN A 40 -37.19 13.31 14.11
C ASN A 40 -36.15 13.80 15.12
N GLU A 41 -35.79 15.09 15.05
CA GLU A 41 -34.87 15.69 16.01
C GLU A 41 -35.47 15.72 17.41
N LYS A 42 -34.66 15.38 18.41
CA LYS A 42 -35.06 15.46 19.82
C LYS A 42 -35.23 16.91 20.26
N ARG A 43 -36.49 17.33 20.48
CA ARG A 43 -36.82 18.67 20.99
C ARG A 43 -36.97 18.64 22.51
N VAL A 44 -36.05 19.28 23.23
CA VAL A 44 -36.09 19.38 24.71
C VAL A 44 -36.94 20.56 25.19
N GLY A 45 -37.45 20.50 26.42
CA GLY A 45 -38.21 21.60 27.04
C GLY A 45 -39.66 21.78 26.55
N ARG A 46 -40.25 20.76 25.90
CA ARG A 46 -41.60 20.83 25.30
C ARG A 46 -42.66 20.12 26.14
N GLY A 47 -42.77 20.49 27.42
CA GLY A 47 -43.76 19.94 28.35
C GLY A 47 -43.51 18.48 28.79
N PRO A 48 -44.21 17.98 29.82
CA PRO A 48 -43.96 16.66 30.41
C PRO A 48 -44.27 15.50 29.45
N GLY A 49 -45.28 15.61 28.60
CA GLY A 49 -45.67 14.57 27.64
C GLY A 49 -44.64 14.27 26.55
N SER A 50 -43.64 15.15 26.36
CA SER A 50 -42.52 14.91 25.42
C SER A 50 -41.43 13.99 25.96
N GLY A 51 -41.47 13.61 27.24
CA GLY A 51 -40.41 12.85 27.91
C GLY A 51 -39.15 13.65 28.25
N TYR A 52 -39.00 14.88 27.72
CA TYR A 52 -37.86 15.77 27.94
C TYR A 52 -38.27 17.14 28.48
N GLY A 53 -39.36 17.22 29.24
CA GLY A 53 -39.90 18.47 29.78
C GLY A 53 -39.08 19.05 30.93
N LYS A 54 -39.28 18.55 32.16
CA LYS A 54 -38.83 19.17 33.41
C LYS A 54 -37.33 19.54 33.44
N THR A 55 -36.46 18.59 33.10
CA THR A 55 -35.00 18.80 33.17
C THR A 55 -34.34 18.93 31.79
N SER A 56 -35.13 18.93 30.71
CA SER A 56 -34.62 19.00 29.34
C SER A 56 -33.51 17.97 29.02
N GLY A 57 -33.52 16.81 29.70
CA GLY A 57 -32.52 15.77 29.54
C GLY A 57 -31.16 16.03 30.20
N ARG A 58 -31.00 17.11 30.98
CA ARG A 58 -29.73 17.48 31.64
C ARG A 58 -29.54 16.87 33.03
N GLY A 59 -30.55 16.17 33.56
CA GLY A 59 -30.56 15.64 34.93
C GLY A 59 -30.97 16.69 35.97
N GLN A 60 -30.80 16.37 37.25
CA GLN A 60 -31.05 17.31 38.36
C GLN A 60 -29.86 18.25 38.57
N LYS A 61 -29.91 19.10 39.61
CA LYS A 61 -28.88 20.06 40.02
C LYS A 61 -27.43 19.60 39.79
N GLY A 62 -26.52 20.55 39.62
CA GLY A 62 -25.09 20.30 39.47
C GLY A 62 -24.49 21.10 38.32
N GLN A 63 -23.18 21.03 38.16
CA GLN A 63 -22.47 21.83 37.16
C GLN A 63 -22.89 21.46 35.73
N LYS A 64 -23.07 20.17 35.40
CA LYS A 64 -23.53 19.73 34.06
C LYS A 64 -24.96 20.18 33.74
N ALA A 65 -25.81 20.36 34.74
CA ALA A 65 -27.17 20.84 34.54
C ALA A 65 -27.24 22.35 34.29
N ARG A 66 -26.37 23.14 34.95
CA ARG A 66 -26.37 24.62 34.91
C ARG A 66 -25.37 25.21 33.91
N SER A 67 -24.30 24.50 33.61
CA SER A 67 -23.17 24.96 32.81
C SER A 67 -22.48 23.78 32.10
N SER A 68 -21.28 24.02 31.57
CA SER A 68 -20.45 23.05 30.85
C SER A 68 -19.25 22.62 31.69
N VAL A 69 -18.82 21.38 31.47
CA VAL A 69 -17.56 20.81 31.97
C VAL A 69 -16.92 20.10 30.79
N PRO A 70 -15.60 20.25 30.55
CA PRO A 70 -14.93 19.50 29.49
C PRO A 70 -15.15 18.00 29.65
N ASN A 71 -15.47 17.32 28.57
CA ASN A 71 -15.85 15.89 28.61
C ASN A 71 -14.74 14.99 29.16
N TRP A 72 -13.47 15.40 29.02
CA TRP A 72 -12.29 14.68 29.48
C TRP A 72 -11.82 15.09 30.89
N PHE A 73 -12.58 15.92 31.61
CA PHE A 73 -12.20 16.36 32.95
C PHE A 73 -12.41 15.26 34.00
N GLU A 74 -11.33 14.84 34.66
CA GLU A 74 -11.31 13.73 35.64
C GLU A 74 -11.53 14.20 37.09
N GLY A 75 -12.16 15.37 37.30
CA GLY A 75 -12.58 15.80 38.64
C GLY A 75 -11.47 16.33 39.56
N GLY A 76 -10.25 16.55 39.05
CA GLY A 76 -9.11 17.09 39.80
C GLY A 76 -7.91 16.15 39.89
N GLN A 77 -8.10 14.87 39.52
CA GLN A 77 -7.00 13.92 39.32
C GLN A 77 -6.07 14.39 38.17
N THR A 78 -4.80 13.98 38.21
CA THR A 78 -3.89 14.12 37.07
C THR A 78 -4.49 13.39 35.86
N PRO A 79 -4.84 14.10 34.77
CA PRO A 79 -5.61 13.47 33.70
C PRO A 79 -4.79 12.45 32.91
N ILE A 80 -5.46 11.49 32.28
CA ILE A 80 -4.83 10.35 31.59
C ILE A 80 -3.75 10.76 30.58
N TYR A 81 -3.96 11.87 29.86
CA TYR A 81 -3.01 12.39 28.87
C TYR A 81 -1.73 12.99 29.48
N ARG A 82 -1.68 13.13 30.82
CA ARG A 82 -0.49 13.54 31.59
C ARG A 82 0.13 12.39 32.38
N ILE A 83 -0.65 11.37 32.78
CA ILE A 83 -0.15 10.21 33.53
C ILE A 83 0.93 9.47 32.73
N TYR A 84 0.65 9.22 31.44
CA TYR A 84 1.55 8.44 30.60
C TYR A 84 2.62 9.32 29.93
N PRO A 85 3.88 8.88 29.88
CA PRO A 85 4.92 9.60 29.17
C PRO A 85 4.65 9.57 27.67
N LYS A 86 4.99 10.67 26.97
CA LYS A 86 4.93 10.73 25.51
C LYS A 86 6.02 9.80 24.95
N ARG A 87 5.63 8.76 24.21
CA ARG A 87 6.56 7.80 23.59
C ARG A 87 6.67 8.05 22.09
N GLY A 88 7.88 7.87 21.56
CA GLY A 88 8.20 8.00 20.14
C GLY A 88 8.26 9.46 19.66
N PHE A 89 8.39 9.62 18.35
CA PHE A 89 8.40 10.91 17.67
C PHE A 89 7.73 10.79 16.31
N TYR A 90 7.21 11.91 15.77
CA TYR A 90 6.66 11.93 14.43
C TYR A 90 7.77 12.20 13.41
N ARG A 91 8.00 11.26 12.48
CA ARG A 91 9.01 11.41 11.42
C ARG A 91 8.44 12.21 10.25
N HIS A 92 8.69 13.53 10.22
CA HIS A 92 8.19 14.45 9.18
C HIS A 92 8.59 14.10 7.74
N GLN A 93 9.70 13.38 7.56
CA GLN A 93 10.21 12.97 6.24
C GLN A 93 9.80 11.53 5.87
N LYS A 94 8.83 10.92 6.57
CA LYS A 94 8.28 9.62 6.19
C LYS A 94 7.55 9.77 4.86
N LEU A 95 7.89 8.88 3.92
CA LEU A 95 7.17 8.77 2.66
C LEU A 95 5.90 7.95 2.91
N ASP A 96 4.77 8.49 2.49
CA ASP A 96 3.48 7.84 2.49
C ASP A 96 3.24 7.24 1.10
N LEU A 97 3.64 5.96 0.95
CA LEU A 97 3.56 5.23 -0.31
C LEU A 97 2.28 4.42 -0.35
N ASN A 98 1.58 4.47 -1.48
CA ASN A 98 0.40 3.65 -1.69
C ASN A 98 0.84 2.22 -1.99
N GLU A 99 0.39 1.27 -1.19
CA GLU A 99 0.76 -0.14 -1.33
C GLU A 99 -0.09 -0.82 -2.40
N VAL A 100 0.55 -1.51 -3.35
CA VAL A 100 -0.10 -2.25 -4.43
C VAL A 100 0.33 -3.71 -4.38
N PRO A 101 -0.56 -4.63 -3.96
CA PRO A 101 -0.34 -6.06 -4.04
C PRO A 101 -0.26 -6.59 -5.48
N LEU A 102 0.60 -7.59 -5.74
CA LEU A 102 0.62 -8.32 -7.02
C LEU A 102 -0.74 -8.95 -7.34
N ALA A 103 -1.43 -9.50 -6.33
CA ALA A 103 -2.80 -10.02 -6.47
C ALA A 103 -3.76 -9.02 -7.13
N ARG A 104 -3.62 -7.74 -6.78
CA ARG A 104 -4.51 -6.69 -7.27
C ARG A 104 -4.21 -6.37 -8.73
N ILE A 105 -2.94 -6.39 -9.12
CA ILE A 105 -2.53 -6.21 -10.52
C ILE A 105 -3.11 -7.35 -11.37
N GLN A 106 -2.98 -8.60 -10.90
CA GLN A 106 -3.57 -9.78 -11.55
C GLN A 106 -5.08 -9.63 -11.76
N GLN A 107 -5.81 -9.30 -10.70
CA GLN A 107 -7.28 -9.11 -10.76
C GLN A 107 -7.69 -8.02 -11.78
N PHE A 108 -6.94 -6.92 -11.83
CA PHE A 108 -7.23 -5.84 -12.77
C PHE A 108 -6.94 -6.24 -14.22
N HIS A 109 -5.93 -7.08 -14.44
CA HIS A 109 -5.65 -7.68 -15.73
C HIS A 109 -6.80 -8.61 -16.17
N GLU A 110 -7.22 -9.53 -15.30
CA GLU A 110 -8.33 -10.47 -15.57
C GLU A 110 -9.66 -9.75 -15.87
N GLN A 111 -9.90 -8.62 -15.21
CA GLN A 111 -11.07 -7.78 -15.46
C GLN A 111 -10.97 -6.94 -16.74
N GLY A 112 -9.83 -6.98 -17.46
CA GLY A 112 -9.60 -6.16 -18.66
C GLY A 112 -9.55 -4.65 -18.38
N LYS A 113 -9.21 -4.24 -17.16
CA LYS A 113 -9.14 -2.82 -16.74
C LYS A 113 -7.74 -2.21 -16.90
N LEU A 114 -6.74 -3.05 -17.16
CA LEU A 114 -5.39 -2.58 -17.43
C LEU A 114 -5.23 -2.29 -18.92
N ASP A 115 -5.38 -1.01 -19.27
CA ASP A 115 -5.11 -0.49 -20.62
C ASP A 115 -3.60 -0.38 -20.85
N LEU A 116 -2.95 -1.53 -21.07
CA LEU A 116 -1.54 -1.65 -21.44
C LEU A 116 -1.43 -2.24 -22.83
N LYS A 117 -0.68 -1.56 -23.71
CA LYS A 117 -0.25 -2.16 -24.98
C LYS A 117 0.89 -3.14 -24.72
N GLU A 118 1.10 -4.09 -25.62
CA GLU A 118 2.22 -5.02 -25.53
C GLU A 118 3.55 -4.25 -25.44
N GLY A 119 4.33 -4.56 -24.40
CA GLY A 119 5.61 -3.89 -24.11
C GLY A 119 5.51 -2.51 -23.45
N GLU A 120 4.30 -1.99 -23.17
CA GLU A 120 4.14 -0.73 -22.45
C GLU A 120 4.42 -0.90 -20.95
N VAL A 121 5.11 0.08 -20.36
CA VAL A 121 5.44 0.07 -18.93
C VAL A 121 4.21 0.45 -18.11
N LEU A 122 3.89 -0.36 -17.10
CA LEU A 122 2.91 -0.05 -16.07
C LEU A 122 3.50 1.00 -15.12
N THR A 123 3.35 2.25 -15.54
CA THR A 123 3.80 3.44 -14.81
C THR A 123 2.77 3.87 -13.75
N MET A 124 3.20 4.56 -12.68
CA MET A 124 2.28 5.05 -11.63
C MET A 124 1.14 5.95 -12.13
N LYS A 125 1.34 6.66 -13.25
CA LYS A 125 0.26 7.39 -13.94
C LYS A 125 -0.82 6.42 -14.44
N LYS A 126 -0.41 5.38 -15.18
CA LYS A 126 -1.30 4.34 -15.71
C LYS A 126 -2.02 3.59 -14.60
N MET A 127 -1.34 3.29 -13.49
CA MET A 127 -1.97 2.71 -12.31
C MET A 127 -3.09 3.58 -11.72
N LYS A 128 -2.96 4.91 -11.80
CA LYS A 128 -4.00 5.83 -11.35
C LYS A 128 -5.13 5.94 -12.36
N ASP A 129 -4.78 6.06 -13.64
CA ASP A 129 -5.74 6.21 -14.74
C ASP A 129 -6.63 4.95 -14.88
N SER A 130 -6.06 3.75 -14.66
CA SER A 130 -6.81 2.48 -14.66
C SER A 130 -7.64 2.25 -13.38
N GLY A 131 -7.49 3.10 -12.36
CA GLY A 131 -8.13 2.92 -11.05
C GLY A 131 -7.53 1.79 -10.21
N LEU A 132 -6.38 1.22 -10.61
CA LEU A 132 -5.64 0.25 -9.79
C LEU A 132 -5.33 0.86 -8.42
N ILE A 133 -4.92 2.13 -8.42
CA ILE A 133 -4.75 2.94 -7.22
C ILE A 133 -5.84 4.01 -7.21
N THR A 134 -6.61 4.06 -6.13
CA THR A 134 -7.60 5.11 -5.92
C THR A 134 -7.15 6.11 -4.87
N GLY A 135 -7.72 7.31 -4.91
CA GLY A 135 -7.42 8.38 -3.96
C GLY A 135 -6.14 9.16 -4.27
N THR A 136 -5.62 9.85 -3.25
CA THR A 136 -4.45 10.73 -3.40
C THR A 136 -3.16 9.94 -3.28
N MET A 137 -2.33 9.98 -4.33
CA MET A 137 -0.96 9.49 -4.29
C MET A 137 -0.05 10.68 -3.97
N LYS A 138 0.53 10.72 -2.76
CA LYS A 138 1.36 11.84 -2.31
C LYS A 138 2.83 11.65 -2.63
N ASP A 139 3.41 10.55 -2.14
CA ASP A 139 4.85 10.31 -2.19
C ASP A 139 5.27 9.19 -3.14
N GLY A 140 4.33 8.38 -3.63
CA GLY A 140 4.63 7.30 -4.57
C GLY A 140 3.82 6.03 -4.39
N VAL A 141 4.36 4.94 -4.92
CA VAL A 141 3.76 3.60 -4.91
C VAL A 141 4.79 2.57 -4.48
N ALA A 142 4.37 1.65 -3.60
CA ALA A 142 5.15 0.50 -3.18
C ALA A 142 4.47 -0.80 -3.66
N VAL A 143 5.17 -1.60 -4.48
CA VAL A 143 4.65 -2.89 -4.95
C VAL A 143 4.98 -3.98 -3.93
N ILE A 144 3.97 -4.76 -3.53
CA ILE A 144 4.10 -5.79 -2.47
C ILE A 144 3.83 -7.16 -3.05
N GLY A 145 4.65 -8.14 -2.67
CA GLY A 145 4.57 -9.54 -3.12
C GLY A 145 3.37 -10.34 -2.58
N THR A 146 2.31 -9.70 -2.09
CA THR A 146 1.10 -10.37 -1.61
C THR A 146 0.31 -10.94 -2.79
N GLY A 147 -0.03 -12.24 -2.71
CA GLY A 147 -0.66 -13.01 -3.79
C GLY A 147 0.30 -13.38 -4.92
N SER A 148 1.58 -13.58 -4.58
CA SER A 148 2.63 -14.07 -5.45
C SER A 148 2.26 -15.30 -6.29
N GLN A 149 1.49 -16.22 -5.71
CA GLN A 149 1.16 -17.52 -6.29
C GLN A 149 0.30 -17.41 -7.56
N TYR A 150 -0.51 -16.36 -7.67
CA TYR A 150 -1.45 -16.16 -8.76
C TYR A 150 -0.92 -15.21 -9.84
N TYR A 151 0.22 -14.58 -9.59
CA TYR A 151 0.78 -13.60 -10.51
C TYR A 151 1.52 -14.31 -11.64
N ASN A 152 1.01 -14.19 -12.86
CA ASN A 152 1.54 -14.85 -14.06
C ASN A 152 1.80 -13.86 -15.21
N LEU A 153 1.89 -12.56 -14.92
CA LEU A 153 1.99 -11.52 -15.94
C LEU A 153 3.45 -11.17 -16.24
N ASN A 154 3.79 -11.19 -17.52
CA ASN A 154 4.95 -10.53 -18.09
C ASN A 154 4.62 -9.03 -18.24
N LEU A 155 4.90 -8.25 -17.20
CA LEU A 155 4.74 -6.79 -17.24
C LEU A 155 6.03 -6.08 -16.84
N GLN A 156 6.29 -4.96 -17.50
CA GLN A 156 7.29 -4.00 -17.05
C GLN A 156 6.63 -3.04 -16.08
N ILE A 157 7.07 -2.98 -14.82
CA ILE A 157 6.44 -2.18 -13.77
C ILE A 157 7.41 -1.11 -13.28
N GLU A 158 6.96 0.14 -13.31
CA GLU A 158 7.68 1.28 -12.75
C GLU A 158 6.96 1.78 -11.50
N ALA A 159 7.63 1.72 -10.35
CA ALA A 159 7.11 2.24 -9.09
C ALA A 159 8.22 2.89 -8.25
N THR A 160 7.85 3.49 -7.12
CA THR A 160 8.83 4.10 -6.22
C THR A 160 9.69 3.04 -5.53
N LYS A 161 9.05 1.96 -5.04
CA LYS A 161 9.71 0.83 -4.38
C LYS A 161 8.96 -0.47 -4.64
N ALA A 162 9.64 -1.60 -4.43
CA ALA A 162 9.00 -2.91 -4.33
C ALA A 162 9.61 -3.74 -3.20
N SER A 163 8.86 -4.73 -2.70
CA SER A 163 9.41 -5.75 -1.82
C SER A 163 10.35 -6.68 -2.59
N LYS A 164 11.40 -7.19 -1.94
CA LYS A 164 12.33 -8.15 -2.57
C LYS A 164 11.60 -9.40 -3.08
N SER A 165 10.55 -9.83 -2.39
CA SER A 165 9.68 -10.91 -2.84
C SER A 165 8.99 -10.58 -4.16
N ALA A 166 8.39 -9.39 -4.27
CA ALA A 166 7.69 -8.97 -5.49
C ALA A 166 8.62 -8.93 -6.69
N ILE A 167 9.82 -8.36 -6.54
CA ILE A 167 10.82 -8.26 -7.60
C ILE A 167 11.14 -9.65 -8.16
N LYS A 168 11.47 -10.61 -7.28
CA LYS A 168 11.77 -11.99 -7.68
C LYS A 168 10.64 -12.64 -8.48
N ILE A 169 9.39 -12.46 -8.06
CA ILE A 169 8.23 -13.06 -8.73
C ILE A 169 7.98 -12.41 -10.09
N ILE A 170 8.11 -11.08 -10.18
CA ILE A 170 7.97 -10.36 -11.45
C ILE A 170 9.02 -10.86 -12.45
N GLU A 171 10.27 -10.99 -12.01
CA GLU A 171 11.38 -11.47 -12.85
C GLU A 171 11.24 -12.95 -13.23
N GLN A 172 10.79 -13.81 -12.31
CA GLN A 172 10.51 -15.23 -12.57
C GLN A 172 9.47 -15.43 -13.69
N ASN A 173 8.50 -14.52 -13.78
CA ASN A 173 7.48 -14.53 -14.83
C ASN A 173 7.91 -13.78 -16.11
N GLY A 174 9.18 -13.39 -16.22
CA GLY A 174 9.73 -12.69 -17.38
C GLY A 174 9.40 -11.19 -17.45
N GLY A 175 8.78 -10.62 -16.42
CA GLY A 175 8.57 -9.18 -16.29
C GLY A 175 9.84 -8.46 -15.82
N LYS A 176 9.80 -7.12 -15.85
CA LYS A 176 10.89 -6.27 -15.37
C LYS A 176 10.37 -5.25 -14.37
N PHE A 177 11.02 -5.14 -13.22
CA PHE A 177 10.69 -4.10 -12.25
C PHE A 177 11.77 -3.01 -12.25
N GLU A 178 11.39 -1.74 -12.27
CA GLU A 178 12.28 -0.59 -12.12
C GLU A 178 11.81 0.30 -10.96
N SER A 179 12.70 0.55 -9.99
CA SER A 179 12.45 1.52 -8.92
C SER A 179 12.93 2.91 -9.33
N LYS A 180 11.99 3.86 -9.40
CA LYS A 180 12.24 5.22 -9.89
C LYS A 180 11.92 6.29 -8.86
N PHE A 181 12.82 7.26 -8.76
CA PHE A 181 12.67 8.39 -7.86
C PHE A 181 11.79 9.47 -8.49
N TYR A 182 10.88 10.01 -7.69
CA TYR A 182 10.16 11.24 -7.98
C TYR A 182 10.28 12.18 -6.79
N SER A 183 10.50 13.47 -7.06
CA SER A 183 10.54 14.45 -5.98
C SER A 183 9.17 14.62 -5.37
N ARG A 184 9.15 14.80 -4.04
CA ARG A 184 7.92 14.99 -3.28
C ARG A 184 7.14 16.17 -3.82
N TYR A 185 5.83 15.99 -3.94
CA TYR A 185 4.88 16.98 -4.43
C TYR A 185 5.07 17.36 -5.91
N LEU A 186 6.14 18.05 -6.30
CA LEU A 186 6.25 18.63 -7.64
C LEU A 186 6.50 17.58 -8.73
N GLY A 187 7.61 16.83 -8.63
CA GLY A 187 8.00 15.86 -9.65
C GLY A 187 6.99 14.71 -9.76
N PHE A 188 6.55 14.19 -8.62
CA PHE A 188 5.55 13.13 -8.61
C PHE A 188 4.18 13.55 -9.14
N ARG A 189 3.75 14.79 -8.85
CA ARG A 189 2.49 15.33 -9.42
C ARG A 189 2.62 15.58 -10.91
N ALA A 190 3.76 16.06 -11.38
CA ALA A 190 4.01 16.23 -12.81
C ALA A 190 3.94 14.90 -13.55
N HIS A 191 4.43 13.84 -12.92
CA HIS A 191 4.39 12.49 -13.47
C HIS A 191 2.95 11.94 -13.63
N HIS A 192 2.17 11.91 -12.54
CA HIS A 192 0.85 11.29 -12.59
C HIS A 192 -0.27 12.24 -13.07
N SER A 193 -0.03 13.55 -13.13
CA SER A 193 -1.03 14.54 -13.57
C SER A 193 -0.43 15.64 -14.46
N PRO A 194 0.17 15.28 -15.62
CA PRO A 194 0.86 16.24 -16.48
C PRO A 194 -0.07 17.28 -17.11
N ASN A 195 -1.30 16.89 -17.47
CA ASN A 195 -2.27 17.78 -18.13
C ASN A 195 -2.60 19.04 -17.30
N TRP A 196 -2.54 18.93 -15.97
CA TRP A 196 -2.73 20.10 -15.10
C TRP A 196 -1.62 21.14 -15.29
N PHE A 197 -0.36 20.69 -15.40
CA PHE A 197 0.78 21.60 -15.61
C PHE A 197 0.73 22.23 -16.99
N ILE A 198 0.43 21.45 -18.03
CA ILE A 198 0.28 21.94 -19.39
C ILE A 198 -0.83 23.01 -19.44
N ARG A 199 -2.01 22.72 -18.87
CA ARG A 199 -3.13 23.67 -18.86
C ARG A 199 -2.86 24.94 -18.05
N LYS A 200 -2.13 24.84 -16.94
CA LYS A 200 -1.91 25.97 -16.02
C LYS A 200 -0.67 26.79 -16.32
N ARG A 201 0.38 26.18 -16.84
CA ARG A 201 1.71 26.79 -17.03
C ARG A 201 2.22 26.70 -18.46
N GLY A 202 1.65 25.85 -19.32
CA GLY A 202 2.11 25.64 -20.69
C GLY A 202 3.33 24.71 -20.83
N TYR A 203 3.88 24.20 -19.73
CA TYR A 203 5.04 23.30 -19.76
C TYR A 203 4.99 22.27 -18.62
N LEU A 204 5.72 21.17 -18.79
CA LEU A 204 5.91 20.15 -17.76
C LEU A 204 7.27 20.37 -17.07
N PRO A 205 7.34 20.42 -15.72
CA PRO A 205 8.61 20.57 -15.05
C PRO A 205 9.47 19.30 -15.21
N LEU A 206 10.78 19.50 -15.29
CA LEU A 206 11.77 18.41 -15.33
C LEU A 206 11.77 17.63 -14.01
N GLN A 207 12.05 16.33 -14.09
CA GLN A 207 12.18 15.49 -12.91
C GLN A 207 13.51 15.76 -12.19
N ALA A 208 13.44 15.93 -10.87
CA ALA A 208 14.62 16.18 -10.06
C ALA A 208 15.37 14.87 -9.76
N LYS A 209 16.70 14.95 -9.68
CA LYS A 209 17.54 13.85 -9.21
C LYS A 209 17.47 13.75 -7.67
N PRO A 210 17.67 12.56 -7.08
CA PRO A 210 17.68 12.40 -5.63
C PRO A 210 18.90 13.11 -5.04
N ILE A 211 18.67 14.00 -4.08
CA ILE A 211 19.73 14.78 -3.42
C ILE A 211 20.19 14.10 -2.13
N ALA A 212 19.26 13.49 -1.40
CA ALA A 212 19.58 12.88 -0.12
C ALA A 212 20.40 11.59 -0.33
N ARG A 213 21.51 11.45 0.40
CA ARG A 213 22.39 10.26 0.36
C ARG A 213 21.61 8.95 0.46
N ARG A 214 20.61 8.88 1.35
CA ARG A 214 19.77 7.69 1.54
C ARG A 214 19.01 7.28 0.28
N ASP A 215 18.55 8.26 -0.50
CA ASP A 215 17.76 8.03 -1.70
C ASP A 215 18.71 7.68 -2.85
N ILE A 216 19.85 8.36 -2.96
CA ILE A 216 20.91 8.00 -3.92
C ILE A 216 21.32 6.54 -3.74
N LEU A 217 21.69 6.14 -2.51
CA LEU A 217 22.05 4.75 -2.21
C LEU A 217 20.92 3.78 -2.58
N PHE A 218 19.69 4.09 -2.17
CA PHE A 218 18.53 3.23 -2.45
C PHE A 218 18.32 2.97 -3.95
N TYR A 219 18.42 4.01 -4.80
CA TYR A 219 18.21 3.89 -6.24
C TYR A 219 19.47 3.51 -7.03
N SER A 220 20.65 3.48 -6.40
CA SER A 220 21.87 2.92 -6.99
C SER A 220 22.02 1.41 -6.73
N ASP A 221 21.25 0.85 -5.79
CA ASP A 221 21.35 -0.56 -5.41
C ASP A 221 20.77 -1.49 -6.52
N PRO A 222 21.56 -2.43 -7.07
CA PRO A 222 21.08 -3.38 -8.09
C PRO A 222 20.00 -4.33 -7.56
N GLU A 223 20.09 -4.77 -6.30
CA GLU A 223 19.09 -5.67 -5.69
C GLU A 223 17.67 -5.09 -5.64
N ARG A 224 17.55 -3.77 -5.77
CA ARG A 224 16.27 -3.04 -5.72
C ARG A 224 15.82 -2.61 -7.11
N ASN A 225 16.55 -3.01 -8.15
CA ASN A 225 16.41 -2.58 -9.53
C ASN A 225 16.27 -1.06 -9.64
N GLY A 226 17.20 -0.35 -8.98
CA GLY A 226 17.22 1.10 -8.97
C GLY A 226 17.56 1.68 -10.34
N TYR A 227 16.83 2.72 -10.76
CA TYR A 227 17.06 3.37 -12.05
C TYR A 227 18.43 4.07 -12.17
N LEU A 228 19.19 4.22 -11.07
CA LEU A 228 20.51 4.88 -11.07
C LEU A 228 21.70 3.92 -11.16
N VAL A 229 21.50 2.59 -11.20
CA VAL A 229 22.57 1.58 -11.13
C VAL A 229 23.70 1.86 -12.14
N ASP A 230 23.37 2.07 -13.42
CA ASP A 230 24.36 2.32 -14.48
C ASP A 230 24.54 3.80 -14.82
N SER A 231 23.89 4.69 -14.07
CA SER A 231 23.79 6.10 -14.43
C SER A 231 25.12 6.84 -14.25
N ASP A 232 25.44 7.70 -15.23
CA ASP A 232 26.62 8.58 -15.13
C ASP A 232 26.53 9.55 -13.96
N TYR A 233 25.30 9.81 -13.48
CA TYR A 233 25.07 10.60 -12.27
C TYR A 233 25.76 9.99 -11.04
N VAL A 234 25.61 8.68 -10.82
CA VAL A 234 26.26 8.00 -9.69
C VAL A 234 27.77 7.94 -9.90
N LYS A 235 28.24 7.72 -11.14
CA LYS A 235 29.67 7.72 -11.48
C LYS A 235 30.34 9.08 -11.22
N ALA A 236 29.64 10.18 -11.52
CA ALA A 236 30.13 11.55 -11.35
C ALA A 236 30.18 11.97 -9.86
N ILE A 237 29.28 11.45 -9.03
CA ILE A 237 29.37 11.64 -7.59
C ILE A 237 30.65 10.92 -7.15
N HIS A 238 31.67 11.69 -6.78
CA HIS A 238 32.80 11.16 -6.01
C HIS A 238 32.23 10.68 -4.68
N LEU A 239 31.75 9.43 -4.63
CA LEU A 239 31.46 8.73 -3.39
C LEU A 239 32.81 8.66 -2.70
N GLY A 240 33.12 9.66 -1.86
CA GLY A 240 34.35 9.71 -1.10
C GLY A 240 34.56 8.31 -0.54
N LYS A 241 35.67 7.68 -0.95
CA LYS A 241 35.97 6.27 -0.68
C LYS A 241 35.48 5.99 0.72
N SER A 242 34.49 5.11 0.87
CA SER A 242 34.04 4.72 2.20
C SER A 242 35.30 4.41 2.99
N LYS A 243 35.54 5.07 4.12
CA LYS A 243 36.52 4.58 5.08
C LYS A 243 36.05 3.17 5.42
N THR A 244 36.57 2.18 4.71
CA THR A 244 36.42 0.79 5.07
C THR A 244 37.20 0.70 6.37
N SER A 245 36.53 0.95 7.50
CA SER A 245 36.95 0.29 8.72
C SER A 245 36.91 -1.18 8.36
N LYS A 246 38.08 -1.81 8.17
CA LYS A 246 38.18 -3.25 8.20
C LYS A 246 37.64 -3.63 9.58
N THR A 247 36.35 -3.96 9.66
CA THR A 247 35.86 -4.67 10.82
C THR A 247 36.61 -5.98 10.77
N VAL A 248 37.62 -6.13 11.63
CA VAL A 248 38.31 -7.38 11.83
C VAL A 248 37.25 -8.33 12.36
N GLN A 249 36.61 -9.07 11.45
CA GLN A 249 35.76 -10.18 11.83
C GLN A 249 36.70 -11.24 12.38
N THR A 250 36.78 -11.33 13.70
CA THR A 250 37.44 -12.45 14.36
C THR A 250 36.64 -13.70 14.00
N LYS A 251 37.19 -14.54 13.11
CA LYS A 251 36.65 -15.86 12.79
C LYS A 251 36.41 -16.63 14.10
N SER A 252 35.22 -17.22 14.27
CA SER A 252 34.94 -18.11 15.40
C SER A 252 35.89 -19.31 15.36
N GLU A 253 36.20 -19.89 16.51
CA GLU A 253 37.14 -21.03 16.62
C GLU A 253 36.74 -22.18 15.68
N LEU A 254 35.46 -22.54 15.66
CA LEU A 254 34.91 -23.56 14.74
C LEU A 254 35.15 -23.26 13.25
N SER A 255 35.11 -21.99 12.85
CA SER A 255 35.36 -21.61 11.45
C SER A 255 36.85 -21.67 11.08
N LYS A 256 37.74 -21.52 12.06
CA LYS A 256 39.18 -21.73 11.87
C LYS A 256 39.50 -23.22 11.80
N GLU A 257 38.92 -24.01 12.69
CA GLU A 257 39.06 -25.47 12.69
C GLU A 257 38.58 -26.09 11.37
N LEU A 258 37.42 -25.66 10.84
CA LEU A 258 36.93 -26.11 9.54
C LEU A 258 37.89 -25.76 8.40
N GLU A 259 38.45 -24.55 8.41
CA GLU A 259 39.39 -24.10 7.37
C GLU A 259 40.74 -24.83 7.46
N GLU A 260 41.18 -25.19 8.67
CA GLU A 260 42.36 -26.03 8.91
C GLU A 260 42.14 -27.46 8.46
N LEU A 261 40.96 -28.03 8.71
CA LEU A 261 40.57 -29.35 8.20
C LEU A 261 40.50 -29.36 6.68
N GLU A 262 39.89 -28.34 6.05
CA GLU A 262 39.84 -28.21 4.58
C GLU A 262 41.23 -28.05 3.95
N ARG A 263 42.16 -27.35 4.62
CA ARG A 263 43.57 -27.25 4.19
C ARG A 263 44.31 -28.57 4.34
N ALA A 264 44.10 -29.28 5.44
CA ALA A 264 44.68 -30.61 5.66
C ALA A 264 44.15 -31.64 4.65
N GLU A 265 42.88 -31.56 4.27
CA GLU A 265 42.30 -32.39 3.21
C GLU A 265 42.91 -32.07 1.84
N LYS A 266 43.08 -30.79 1.49
CA LYS A 266 43.78 -30.38 0.27
C LYS A 266 45.23 -30.87 0.24
N GLU A 267 45.97 -30.71 1.33
CA GLU A 267 47.34 -31.20 1.40
C GLU A 267 47.43 -32.73 1.29
N LYS A 268 46.51 -33.46 1.91
CA LYS A 268 46.44 -34.94 1.73
C LYS A 268 46.13 -35.30 0.28
N LYS A 269 45.27 -34.54 -0.38
CA LYS A 269 44.92 -34.75 -1.80
C LYS A 269 46.09 -34.44 -2.73
N ASP A 270 46.85 -33.38 -2.45
CA ASP A 270 48.07 -33.03 -3.19
C ASP A 270 49.20 -34.03 -2.95
N ARG A 271 49.37 -34.52 -1.71
CA ARG A 271 50.34 -35.60 -1.40
C ARG A 271 49.95 -36.92 -2.05
N GLY A 272 48.65 -37.21 -2.18
CA GLY A 272 48.14 -38.36 -2.94
C GLY A 272 48.38 -38.25 -4.44
N GLN A 273 48.45 -37.03 -5.01
CA GLN A 273 48.77 -36.80 -6.42
C GLN A 273 50.26 -36.82 -6.74
N ARG A 274 51.14 -36.48 -5.79
CA ARG A 274 52.60 -36.51 -5.97
C ARG A 274 53.22 -37.92 -5.95
N GLY A 275 52.41 -38.96 -5.75
CA GLY A 275 52.90 -40.33 -5.58
C GLY A 275 53.46 -41.00 -6.83
N PHE A 276 53.33 -40.44 -8.04
CA PHE A 276 53.80 -41.12 -9.27
C PHE A 276 54.06 -40.22 -10.50
N SER A 277 54.14 -38.89 -10.35
CA SER A 277 54.20 -37.97 -11.51
C SER A 277 55.58 -37.40 -11.85
N GLU A 278 56.60 -37.59 -11.02
CA GLU A 278 57.96 -37.10 -11.31
C GLU A 278 58.94 -38.27 -11.26
N ASN A 279 59.47 -38.62 -12.44
CA ASN A 279 60.63 -39.48 -12.59
C ASN A 279 61.86 -38.71 -12.07
N ASP A 280 62.00 -38.63 -10.76
CA ASP A 280 63.24 -38.17 -10.15
C ASP A 280 64.25 -39.31 -10.16
N ILE A 281 65.36 -39.10 -10.85
CA ILE A 281 66.51 -40.01 -10.84
C ILE A 281 67.16 -39.87 -9.47
N VAL A 282 66.96 -40.88 -8.61
CA VAL A 282 67.63 -40.95 -7.31
C VAL A 282 69.07 -41.42 -7.52
N SER A 283 70.05 -40.55 -7.28
CA SER A 283 71.46 -40.92 -7.21
C SER A 283 71.83 -41.45 -5.82
N PHE A 284 72.71 -42.46 -5.77
CA PHE A 284 73.11 -43.20 -4.56
C PHE A 284 73.88 -42.38 -3.51
N ASP A 285 74.28 -41.15 -3.81
CA ASP A 285 75.14 -40.34 -2.95
C ASP A 285 74.43 -39.72 -1.73
N ASN A 286 73.09 -39.82 -1.65
CA ASN A 286 72.29 -39.19 -0.58
C ASN A 286 71.58 -40.18 0.37
N LEU A 287 72.14 -41.39 0.55
CA LEU A 287 71.65 -42.35 1.53
C LEU A 287 72.47 -42.26 2.83
N HIS A 288 71.97 -41.49 3.79
CA HIS A 288 72.32 -41.67 5.20
C HIS A 288 71.11 -42.27 5.94
N ILE A 289 71.39 -43.31 6.73
CA ILE A 289 70.42 -44.09 7.53
C ILE A 289 69.70 -43.18 8.53
#